data_AF-A0A5K0XYX8-F1
#
_entry.id   AF-A0A5K0XYX8-F1
#
_cell.length_a   1.000
_cell.length_b   1.000
_cell.length_c   1.000
_cell.angle_alpha   90.00
_cell.angle_beta   90.00
_cell.angle_gamma   90.00
#
_symmetry.space_group_name_H-M   'P 1'
#
loop_
_entity.id
_entity.type
_entity.pdbx_description
1 polymer ?
#
loop_
_entity_poly.entity_id
_entity_poly.type
_entity_poly.pdbx_seq_one_letter_code
_entity_poly.pdbx_strand_id
1 'polypeptide(L)' 'ILYCTSLSWSSDGSTLFTGYTDGTIRVWG' A
#
# COMPACT_ATOMS: atom_id res chain seq x y z
N ILE A 1 8.10 -15.02 4.13
CA ILE A 1 8.18 -13.76 4.92
C ILE A 1 7.68 -12.64 4.03
N LEU A 2 6.67 -11.90 4.49
CA LEU A 2 5.98 -10.88 3.69
C LEU A 2 6.44 -9.49 4.15
N TYR A 3 7.07 -8.73 3.25
CA TYR A 3 7.54 -7.37 3.52
C TYR A 3 6.81 -6.35 2.67
N CYS A 4 6.54 -5.18 3.26
CA CYS A 4 6.06 -4.00 2.57
C CYS A 4 7.25 -3.29 1.90
N THR A 5 7.15 -3.00 0.62
CA THR A 5 8.23 -2.39 -0.17
C THR A 5 7.93 -0.95 -0.56
N SER A 6 6.65 -0.59 -0.64
CA SER A 6 6.21 0.72 -1.08
C SER A 6 4.90 1.11 -0.41
N LEU A 7 4.76 2.41 -0.14
CA LEU A 7 3.53 3.00 0.38
C LEU A 7 3.27 4.36 -0.25
N SER A 8 2.01 4.66 -0.52
CA SER A 8 1.58 5.92 -1.12
C SER A 8 0.20 6.31 -0.62
N TRP A 9 0.05 7.58 -0.23
CA TRP A 9 -1.24 8.16 0.08
C TRP A 9 -1.89 8.74 -1.18
N SER A 10 -3.20 8.58 -1.28
CA SER A 10 -4.04 9.39 -2.17
C SER A 10 -3.86 10.88 -1.88
N SER A 11 -4.06 11.72 -2.89
CA SER A 11 -3.88 13.17 -2.76
C SER A 11 -4.84 13.82 -1.75
N ASP A 12 -6.00 13.20 -1.52
CA ASP A 12 -6.97 13.63 -0.52
C ASP A 12 -6.71 13.06 0.89
N GLY A 13 -5.74 12.15 1.03
CA GLY A 13 -5.37 11.51 2.29
C GLY A 13 -6.37 10.48 2.82
N SER A 14 -7.44 10.16 2.06
CA SER A 14 -8.48 9.23 2.49
C SER A 14 -8.02 7.77 2.39
N THR A 15 -7.18 7.48 1.41
CA THR A 15 -6.79 6.12 1.04
C THR A 15 -5.28 5.95 1.08
N LEU A 16 -4.82 4.87 1.71
CA LEU A 16 -3.43 4.42 1.71
C LEU A 16 -3.28 3.18 0.83
N PHE A 17 -2.30 3.19 -0.06
CA PHE A 17 -1.91 2.05 -0.88
C PHE A 17 -0.59 1.48 -0.35
N THR A 18 -0.55 0.18 -0.09
CA THR A 18 0.67 -0.51 0.33
C THR A 18 1.00 -1.67 -0.61
N GLY A 19 2.22 -1.69 -1.14
CA GLY A 19 2.75 -2.74 -2.02
C GLY A 19 3.63 -3.72 -1.26
N TYR A 20 3.46 -5.01 -1.54
CA TYR A 20 4.20 -6.08 -0.87
C TYR A 20 5.07 -6.89 -1.83
N THR A 21 6.07 -7.55 -1.27
CA THR A 21 6.99 -8.49 -1.95
C THR A 21 6.32 -9.67 -2.64
N ASP A 22 5.05 -9.95 -2.35
CA ASP A 22 4.25 -10.98 -3.00
C ASP A 22 3.56 -10.50 -4.29
N GLY A 23 3.77 -9.24 -4.68
CA GLY A 23 3.13 -8.62 -5.85
C GLY A 23 1.70 -8.12 -5.58
N THR A 24 1.22 -8.22 -4.35
CA THR A 24 -0.12 -7.76 -3.97
C THR A 24 -0.08 -6.31 -3.50
N ILE A 25 -1.08 -5.54 -3.91
CA ILE A 25 -1.35 -4.20 -3.38
C ILE A 25 -2.54 -4.30 -2.42
N ARG A 26 -2.40 -3.74 -1.22
CA ARG A 26 -3.50 -3.60 -0.26
C ARG A 26 -3.92 -2.14 -0.18
N VAL A 27 -5.22 -1.94 -0.03
CA VAL A 27 -5.86 -0.62 -0.01
C VAL A 27 -6.53 -0.47 1.35
N TRP A 28 -6.28 0.66 1.99
CA TRP A 28 -6.82 1.01 3.30
C TRP A 28 -7.54 2.36 3.17
N GLY A 29 -8.77 2.47 3.66
CA GLY A 29 -9.56 3.69 3.69
C GLY A 29 -10.16 3.94 5.06
#